data_AF-A0A7K0EJ87-F1
#
_entry.id   AF-A0A7K0EJ87-F1
#
_cell.length_a   1.000
_cell.length_b   1.000
_cell.length_c   1.000
_cell.angle_alpha   90.00
_cell.angle_beta   90.00
_cell.angle_gamma   90.00
#
_symmetry.space_group_name_H-M   'P 1'
#
loop_
_entity.id
_entity.type
_entity.pdbx_description
1 polymer ?
#
loop_
_entity_poly.entity_id
_entity_poly.type
_entity_poly.pdbx_seq_one_letter_code
_entity_poly.pdbx_strand_id
1 'polypeptide(L)'
;MRENIRLKVEIQLMRHKEYISSFHLRQLFNDMPKDESAVSEIVYWFLIENDYQAIGKPQGKSPKEWLLSVDWKHSNEHSDKIFNQKPVAVHPHNRHFPVKKEATLIFAIWCLCGLLLILLLYWLWNYSPTL
;
A
#
# COMPACT_ATOMS: atom_id res chain seq x y z
N MET A 1 11.32 18.29 4.03
CA MET A 1 10.07 18.58 4.77
C MET A 1 8.98 17.57 4.47
N ARG A 2 8.51 17.46 3.22
CA ARG A 2 7.49 16.47 2.80
C ARG A 2 7.87 15.01 3.10
N GLU A 3 9.15 14.66 2.93
CA GLU A 3 9.66 13.31 3.26
C GLU A 3 9.54 12.97 4.76
N ASN A 4 9.82 13.93 5.65
CA ASN A 4 9.66 13.72 7.09
C ASN A 4 8.20 13.51 7.48
N ILE A 5 7.27 14.19 6.80
CA ILE A 5 5.83 13.99 6.99
C ILE A 5 5.45 12.58 6.53
N ARG A 6 5.93 12.16 5.35
CA ARG A 6 5.70 10.80 4.82
C ARG A 6 6.14 9.73 5.82
N LEU A 7 7.39 9.80 6.28
CA LEU A 7 7.92 8.85 7.25
C LEU A 7 7.11 8.83 8.55
N LYS A 8 6.67 10.00 9.04
CA LYS A 8 5.87 10.08 10.26
C LYS A 8 4.47 9.47 10.08
N VAL A 9 3.83 9.69 8.94
CA VAL A 9 2.55 9.06 8.57
C VAL A 9 2.72 7.54 8.49
N GLU A 10 3.74 7.05 7.79
CA GLU A 10 4.00 5.62 7.66
C GLU A 10 4.26 4.97 9.03
N ILE A 11 5.12 5.56 9.86
CA ILE A 11 5.45 5.01 11.20
C ILE A 11 4.22 4.95 12.11
N GLN A 12 3.34 5.95 12.07
CA GLN A 12 2.15 5.96 12.91
C GLN A 12 1.06 5.01 12.37
N LEU A 13 0.80 5.03 11.06
CA LEU A 13 -0.31 4.26 10.48
C LEU A 13 0.02 2.79 10.19
N MET A 14 1.28 2.42 9.92
CA MET A 14 1.67 1.01 9.74
C MET A 14 1.47 0.16 10.98
N ARG A 15 1.36 0.77 12.18
CA ARG A 15 1.02 0.05 13.42
C ARG A 15 -0.42 -0.49 13.39
N HIS A 16 -1.26 0.08 12.53
CA HIS A 16 -2.69 -0.18 12.43
C HIS A 16 -3.03 -0.97 11.16
N LYS A 17 -2.42 -2.17 11.03
CA LYS A 17 -2.44 -2.98 9.79
C LYS A 17 -3.82 -3.34 9.26
N GLU A 18 -4.78 -3.61 10.14
CA GLU A 18 -6.12 -4.06 9.72
C GLU A 18 -7.14 -2.94 9.72
N TYR A 19 -6.97 -1.95 10.59
CA TYR A 19 -7.98 -0.93 10.85
C TYR A 19 -7.35 0.34 11.41
N ILE A 20 -7.62 1.46 10.74
CA ILE A 20 -7.23 2.80 11.15
C ILE A 20 -8.51 3.58 11.48
N SER A 21 -8.71 3.89 12.75
CA SER A 21 -9.82 4.75 13.14
C SER A 21 -9.58 6.23 12.83
N SER A 22 -10.66 6.95 12.61
CA SER A 22 -10.71 8.42 12.54
C SER A 22 -10.07 9.08 13.76
N PHE A 23 -10.11 8.45 14.93
CA PHE A 23 -9.43 8.93 16.14
C PHE A 23 -7.90 8.95 15.99
N HIS A 24 -7.30 7.87 15.47
CA HIS A 24 -5.85 7.81 15.25
C HIS A 24 -5.41 8.82 14.18
N LEU A 25 -6.20 8.98 13.10
CA LEU A 25 -5.96 10.03 12.12
C LEU A 25 -6.04 11.43 12.75
N ARG A 26 -6.99 11.67 13.65
CA ARG A 26 -7.11 12.96 14.35
C ARG A 26 -5.87 13.26 15.19
N GLN A 27 -5.31 12.25 15.86
CA GLN A 27 -4.07 12.40 16.61
C GLN A 27 -2.90 12.78 15.68
N LEU A 28 -2.77 12.10 14.53
CA LEU A 28 -1.77 12.42 13.51
C LEU A 28 -1.87 13.88 13.02
N PHE A 29 -3.07 14.39 12.79
CA PHE A 29 -3.29 15.80 12.41
C PHE A 29 -2.96 16.78 13.54
N ASN A 30 -3.25 16.42 14.79
CA ASN A 30 -2.91 17.24 15.95
C ASN A 30 -1.40 17.30 16.19
N ASP A 31 -0.66 16.26 15.83
CA ASP A 31 0.80 16.20 15.92
C ASP A 31 1.52 17.04 14.84
N MET A 32 0.81 17.48 13.78
CA MET A 32 1.34 18.21 12.64
C MET A 32 0.37 19.31 12.13
N PRO A 33 -0.02 20.28 12.97
CA PRO A 33 -1.07 21.24 12.62
C PRO A 33 -0.66 22.22 11.51
N LYS A 34 0.65 22.50 11.35
CA LYS A 34 1.16 23.44 10.34
C LYS A 34 1.16 22.86 8.92
N ASP A 35 1.09 21.53 8.81
CA ASP A 35 1.28 20.80 7.55
C ASP A 35 -0.01 20.10 7.09
N GLU A 36 -1.17 20.53 7.58
CA GLU A 36 -2.46 19.86 7.40
C GLU A 36 -2.75 19.46 5.94
N SER A 37 -2.49 20.34 4.98
CA SER A 37 -2.71 20.06 3.56
C SER A 37 -1.80 18.94 3.04
N ALA A 38 -0.51 18.95 3.43
CA ALA A 38 0.45 17.94 3.02
C ALA A 38 0.18 16.60 3.72
N VAL A 39 -0.18 16.63 5.01
CA VAL A 39 -0.57 15.44 5.77
C VAL A 39 -1.81 14.80 5.16
N SER A 40 -2.84 15.58 4.81
CA SER A 40 -4.06 15.05 4.20
C SER A 40 -3.78 14.33 2.87
N GLU A 41 -2.95 14.94 2.01
CA GLU A 41 -2.56 14.33 0.74
C GLU A 41 -1.79 13.03 0.95
N ILE A 42 -0.80 13.03 1.85
CA ILE A 42 0.02 11.86 2.14
C ILE A 42 -0.79 10.73 2.76
N VAL A 43 -1.67 11.04 3.71
CA VAL A 43 -2.58 10.05 4.34
C VAL A 43 -3.50 9.45 3.29
N TYR A 44 -4.07 10.27 2.41
CA TYR A 44 -4.91 9.78 1.32
C TYR A 44 -4.16 8.77 0.45
N TRP A 45 -2.96 9.13 -0.03
CA TRP A 45 -2.15 8.22 -0.85
C TRP A 45 -1.73 6.97 -0.09
N PHE A 46 -1.35 7.09 1.19
CA PHE A 46 -1.03 5.94 2.03
C PHE A 46 -2.20 4.94 2.10
N LEU A 47 -3.43 5.43 2.31
CA LEU A 47 -4.62 4.58 2.39
C LEU A 47 -4.89 3.86 1.06
N ILE A 48 -4.74 4.56 -0.07
CA ILE A 48 -4.92 3.99 -1.41
C ILE A 48 -3.82 2.98 -1.74
N GLU A 49 -2.56 3.30 -1.46
CA GLU A 49 -1.40 2.45 -1.75
C GLU A 49 -1.39 1.16 -0.91
N ASN A 50 -2.07 1.15 0.24
CA ASN A 50 -2.16 0.01 1.15
C ASN A 50 -3.58 -0.59 1.20
N ASP A 51 -4.40 -0.41 0.15
CA ASP A 51 -5.70 -1.06 -0.01
C ASP A 51 -6.68 -0.89 1.18
N TYR A 52 -6.60 0.24 1.89
CA TYR A 52 -7.58 0.59 2.92
C TYR A 52 -8.86 1.08 2.27
N GLN A 53 -10.00 0.65 2.80
CA GLN A 53 -11.34 1.07 2.38
C GLN A 53 -12.05 1.82 3.50
N ALA A 54 -12.80 2.85 3.13
CA ALA A 54 -13.65 3.59 4.05
C ALA A 54 -14.80 2.69 4.55
N ILE A 55 -14.97 2.62 5.87
CA ILE A 55 -16.13 1.99 6.51
C ILE A 55 -17.27 3.02 6.49
N GLY A 56 -18.04 2.99 5.40
CA GLY A 56 -19.15 3.90 5.17
C GLY A 56 -18.85 4.94 4.08
N LYS A 57 -19.67 6.00 4.03
CA LYS A 57 -19.53 7.07 3.04
C LYS A 57 -18.78 8.26 3.66
N PRO A 58 -17.57 8.58 3.19
CA PRO A 58 -16.84 9.75 3.69
C PRO A 58 -17.62 11.05 3.44
N GLN A 59 -17.54 11.98 4.38
CA GLN A 59 -18.22 13.28 4.36
C GLN A 59 -17.27 14.40 4.80
N GLY A 60 -17.53 15.63 4.37
CA GLY A 60 -16.70 16.79 4.74
C GLY A 60 -16.35 17.63 3.53
N LYS A 61 -16.04 18.90 3.78
CA LYS A 61 -15.70 19.86 2.72
C LYS A 61 -14.19 19.93 2.51
N SER A 62 -13.41 19.77 3.58
CA SER A 62 -11.95 19.74 3.51
C SER A 62 -11.42 18.29 3.41
N PRO A 63 -10.23 18.07 2.82
CA PRO A 63 -9.59 16.75 2.78
C PRO A 63 -9.42 16.12 4.17
N LYS A 64 -9.08 16.93 5.17
CA LYS A 64 -8.99 16.49 6.57
C LYS A 64 -10.34 16.02 7.10
N GLU A 65 -11.39 16.81 6.95
CA GLU A 65 -12.74 16.41 7.40
C GLU A 65 -13.18 15.12 6.71
N TRP A 66 -12.94 15.01 5.40
CA TRP A 66 -13.23 13.82 4.61
C TRP A 66 -12.54 12.57 5.16
N LEU A 67 -11.23 12.66 5.42
CA LEU A 67 -10.43 11.56 5.99
C LEU A 67 -10.87 11.17 7.41
N LEU A 68 -11.28 12.16 8.21
CA LEU A 68 -11.67 11.97 9.62
C LEU A 68 -13.15 11.60 9.81
N SER A 69 -13.96 11.64 8.76
CA SER A 69 -15.40 11.37 8.84
C SER A 69 -15.76 9.89 8.96
N VAL A 70 -14.82 9.01 8.61
CA VAL A 70 -14.99 7.57 8.57
C VAL A 70 -13.76 6.89 9.14
N ASP A 71 -13.94 5.63 9.52
CA ASP A 71 -12.83 4.75 9.80
C ASP A 71 -12.42 3.99 8.54
N TRP A 72 -11.22 3.42 8.56
CA TRP A 72 -10.59 2.80 7.41
C TRP A 72 -10.19 1.37 7.75
N LYS A 73 -10.52 0.42 6.89
CA LYS A 73 -10.21 -1.00 7.07
C LYS A 73 -9.42 -1.53 5.89
N HIS A 74 -8.36 -2.27 6.16
CA HIS A 74 -7.60 -2.94 5.13
C HIS A 74 -8.47 -4.00 4.44
N SER A 75 -8.60 -3.91 3.12
CA SER A 75 -9.34 -4.89 2.34
C SER A 75 -8.43 -6.01 1.89
N ASN A 76 -8.57 -7.18 2.50
CA ASN A 76 -7.89 -8.40 2.03
C ASN A 76 -8.57 -8.99 0.78
N GLU A 77 -9.78 -8.55 0.46
CA GLU A 77 -10.46 -8.92 -0.78
C GLU A 77 -10.03 -7.96 -1.89
N HIS A 78 -9.53 -8.51 -3.00
CA HIS A 78 -9.42 -7.85 -4.31
C HIS A 78 -10.82 -7.44 -4.78
N SER A 79 -11.42 -6.43 -4.15
CA SER A 79 -12.70 -5.88 -4.56
C SER A 79 -12.42 -4.69 -5.46
N ASP A 80 -12.68 -4.86 -6.75
CA ASP A 80 -12.56 -3.88 -7.86
C ASP A 80 -13.44 -2.63 -7.72
N LYS A 81 -13.77 -2.20 -6.50
CA LYS A 81 -14.48 -0.95 -6.23
C LYS A 81 -13.49 0.19 -6.13
N ILE A 82 -13.09 0.68 -7.30
CA ILE A 82 -12.43 1.98 -7.46
C ILE A 82 -13.28 3.04 -6.74
N PHE A 83 -12.63 3.65 -5.77
CA PHE A 83 -13.10 4.58 -4.76
C PHE A 83 -14.10 5.67 -5.21
N ASN A 84 -15.15 5.87 -4.39
CA ASN A 84 -16.00 7.06 -4.42
C ASN A 84 -15.20 8.31 -3.98
N GLN A 85 -14.78 9.10 -4.97
CA GLN A 85 -13.82 10.20 -4.84
C GLN A 85 -14.32 11.43 -4.05
N LYS A 86 -13.40 12.09 -3.33
CA LYS A 86 -12.85 13.39 -3.76
C LYS A 86 -11.53 13.77 -3.05
N PRO A 87 -10.47 14.04 -3.83
CA PRO A 87 -9.65 15.23 -3.55
C PRO A 87 -9.32 16.00 -4.84
N VAL A 88 -9.59 17.32 -4.90
CA VAL A 88 -8.90 18.21 -5.87
C VAL A 88 -8.76 19.64 -5.34
N ALA A 89 -7.51 20.12 -5.25
CA ALA A 89 -7.04 21.23 -6.07
C ALA A 89 -5.50 21.14 -6.31
N VAL A 90 -5.16 20.88 -7.58
CA VAL A 90 -3.86 20.99 -8.27
C VAL A 90 -2.89 19.79 -8.21
N HIS A 91 -2.80 19.09 -9.34
CA HIS A 91 -1.73 18.18 -9.80
C HIS A 91 -0.78 18.96 -10.74
N PRO A 92 0.42 18.47 -11.17
CA PRO A 92 0.88 17.07 -11.13
C PRO A 92 2.34 16.87 -10.70
N HIS A 93 2.69 15.70 -10.17
CA HIS A 93 3.97 15.12 -10.56
C HIS A 93 3.94 13.60 -10.57
N ASN A 94 4.05 13.06 -11.79
CA ASN A 94 4.47 11.71 -12.13
C ASN A 94 5.40 11.10 -11.06
N ARG A 95 4.87 10.16 -10.29
CA ARG A 95 5.70 9.12 -9.70
C ARG A 95 5.05 7.78 -9.96
N HIS A 96 5.46 7.23 -11.10
CA HIS A 96 5.35 5.81 -11.39
C HIS A 96 6.27 5.08 -10.38
N PHE A 97 5.76 4.81 -9.17
CA PHE A 97 6.45 3.95 -8.20
C PHE A 97 6.18 2.49 -8.59
N PRO A 98 7.19 1.71 -9.01
CA PRO A 98 6.99 0.33 -9.41
C PRO A 98 6.90 -0.58 -8.17
N VAL A 99 5.83 -0.47 -7.39
CA VAL A 99 5.53 -1.40 -6.29
C VAL A 99 4.87 -2.66 -6.89
N LYS A 100 5.66 -3.46 -7.62
CA LYS A 100 5.34 -4.86 -8.00
C LYS A 100 6.50 -5.61 -8.68
N LYS A 101 7.72 -5.07 -8.66
CA LYS A 101 8.87 -5.72 -9.32
C LYS A 101 9.55 -6.78 -8.45
N GLU A 102 9.45 -6.70 -7.12
CA GLU A 102 10.14 -7.65 -6.23
C GLU A 102 9.50 -9.03 -6.22
N ALA A 103 8.17 -9.13 -6.20
CA ALA A 103 7.46 -10.41 -6.27
C ALA A 103 7.72 -11.15 -7.60
N THR A 104 7.89 -10.41 -8.70
CA THR A 104 8.16 -10.99 -10.02
C THR A 104 9.55 -11.60 -10.11
N LEU A 105 10.57 -10.96 -9.51
CA LEU A 105 11.94 -11.48 -9.48
C LEU A 105 12.06 -12.74 -8.64
N ILE A 106 11.39 -12.77 -7.48
CA ILE A 106 11.36 -13.95 -6.61
C ILE A 106 10.74 -15.11 -7.40
N PHE A 107 9.56 -14.92 -8.02
CA PHE A 107 8.91 -15.96 -8.81
C PHE A 107 9.78 -16.47 -9.97
N ALA A 108 10.47 -15.58 -10.68
CA ALA A 108 11.39 -15.95 -11.76
C ALA A 108 12.58 -16.79 -11.27
N ILE A 109 13.15 -16.45 -10.11
CA ILE A 109 14.25 -17.22 -9.49
C ILE A 109 13.76 -18.61 -9.08
N TRP A 110 12.57 -18.71 -8.46
CA TRP A 110 11.97 -19.99 -8.11
C TRP A 110 11.70 -20.88 -9.33
N CYS A 111 11.18 -20.31 -10.42
CA CYS A 111 10.98 -21.02 -11.68
C CYS A 111 12.31 -21.52 -12.28
N LEU A 112 13.35 -20.68 -12.29
CA LEU A 112 14.68 -21.05 -12.79
C LEU A 112 15.30 -22.18 -11.97
N CYS A 113 15.26 -22.07 -10.63
CA CYS A 113 15.76 -23.13 -9.74
C CYS A 113 14.99 -24.45 -9.93
N GLY A 114 13.66 -24.39 -10.08
CA GLY A 114 12.83 -25.57 -10.34
C GLY A 114 13.18 -26.25 -11.67
N LEU A 115 13.33 -25.48 -12.74
CA LEU A 115 13.75 -25.99 -14.05
C LEU A 115 15.13 -26.65 -14.00
N LEU A 116 16.07 -26.03 -13.28
CA LEU A 116 17.44 -26.53 -13.15
C LEU A 116 17.47 -27.85 -12.36
N LEU A 117 16.67 -27.96 -11.30
CA LEU A 117 16.47 -29.21 -10.56
C LEU A 117 15.87 -30.32 -11.43
N ILE A 118 14.84 -30.01 -12.23
CA ILE A 118 14.21 -30.97 -13.13
C ILE A 118 15.22 -31.47 -14.18
N LEU A 119 16.01 -30.56 -14.77
CA LEU A 119 17.07 -30.92 -15.71
C LEU A 119 18.15 -31.79 -15.06
N LEU A 120 18.54 -31.47 -13.82
CA LEU A 120 19.54 -32.24 -13.09
C LEU A 120 19.01 -33.63 -12.74
N LEU A 121 17.75 -33.75 -12.30
CA LEU A 121 17.09 -35.04 -12.06
C LEU A 121 16.92 -35.85 -13.34
N TYR A 122 16.55 -35.20 -14.45
CA TYR A 122 16.45 -35.85 -15.76
C TYR A 122 17.82 -36.35 -16.24
N TRP A 123 18.85 -35.53 -16.04
CA TRP A 123 20.22 -35.92 -16.34
C TRP A 123 20.65 -37.08 -15.45
N LEU A 124 20.40 -37.04 -14.14
CA LEU A 124 20.73 -38.13 -13.21
C LEU A 124 20.00 -39.43 -13.55
N TRP A 125 18.74 -39.33 -13.99
CA TRP A 125 17.93 -40.47 -14.43
C TRP A 125 18.52 -41.10 -15.69
N ASN A 126 18.96 -40.28 -16.66
CA ASN A 126 19.56 -40.78 -17.89
C ASN A 126 21.01 -41.24 -17.69
N TYR A 127 21.70 -40.72 -16.66
CA TYR A 127 23.08 -41.05 -16.29
C TYR A 127 23.19 -42.09 -15.18
N SER A 128 22.06 -42.66 -14.72
CA SER A 128 22.03 -43.87 -13.91
C SER A 128 21.74 -45.06 -14.83
N PRO A 129 22.75 -45.56 -15.60
CA PRO A 129 22.65 -46.91 -16.10
C PRO A 129 22.67 -47.79 -14.86
N THR A 130 21.63 -48.61 -14.73
CA THR A 130 21.57 -49.76 -13.85
C THR A 130 22.94 -50.42 -13.70
N LEU A 131 23.50 -50.31 -12.50
CA LEU A 131 24.59 -51.13 -11.97
C LEU A 131 24.32 -51.36 -10.49
#